data_AF-A0A956WY66-F1
#
_entry.id   AF-A0A956WY66-F1
#
_cell.length_a   1.000
_cell.length_b   1.000
_cell.length_c   1.000
_cell.angle_alpha   90.00
_cell.angle_beta   90.00
_cell.angle_gamma   90.00
#
_symmetry.space_group_name_H-M   'P 1'
#
loop_
_entity.id
_entity.type
_entity.pdbx_description
1 polymer ?
#
loop_
_entity_poly.entity_id
_entity_poly.type
_entity_poly.pdbx_seq_one_letter_code
_entity_poly.pdbx_strand_id
1 'polypeptide(L)'
;LLVNLSYVDVSDFRTPQENSVSRLVQADSGAVVLAHWGDAGAMHYQQLVKGLRADVTVVNVFFISPEDLETLIDDSLDSGRAVYATYSSGLPLDRIRLASVGSDFQLLPRLPARSLSIRNPILQQRSK
;
A
#
# COMPACT_ATOMS: atom_id res chain seq x y z
N LEU A 1 5.82 -45.61 4.92
CA LEU A 1 5.00 -44.41 5.21
C LEU A 1 4.26 -44.07 3.91
N LEU A 2 2.96 -44.35 3.81
CA LEU A 2 2.15 -44.01 2.63
C LEU A 2 1.38 -42.73 2.97
N VAL A 3 1.81 -41.60 2.39
CA VAL A 3 1.12 -40.32 2.56
C VAL A 3 0.03 -40.25 1.50
N ASN A 4 -1.23 -40.25 1.92
CA ASN A 4 -2.37 -40.08 1.01
C ASN A 4 -2.46 -38.60 0.62
N LEU A 5 -1.76 -38.21 -0.45
CA LEU A 5 -1.83 -36.85 -0.99
C LEU A 5 -3.06 -36.76 -1.90
N SER A 6 -4.19 -36.34 -1.35
CA SER A 6 -5.32 -35.93 -2.18
C SER A 6 -4.97 -34.61 -2.87
N TYR A 7 -4.96 -34.60 -4.20
CA TYR A 7 -4.82 -33.38 -4.98
C TYR A 7 -5.98 -32.43 -4.65
N VAL A 8 -5.64 -31.18 -4.34
CA VAL A 8 -6.63 -30.12 -4.16
C VAL A 8 -7.13 -29.70 -5.55
N ASP A 9 -8.44 -29.75 -5.77
CA ASP A 9 -9.05 -29.17 -6.96
C ASP A 9 -9.01 -27.64 -6.85
N VAL A 10 -8.39 -27.00 -7.85
CA VAL A 10 -8.22 -25.56 -7.96
C VAL A 10 -8.81 -25.01 -9.26
N SER A 11 -9.61 -25.80 -9.98
CA SER A 11 -10.17 -25.40 -11.29
C SER A 11 -11.05 -24.15 -11.22
N ASP A 12 -11.71 -23.93 -10.08
CA ASP A 12 -12.54 -22.74 -9.82
C ASP A 12 -11.86 -21.70 -8.92
N PHE A 13 -10.57 -21.88 -8.60
CA PHE A 13 -9.86 -20.96 -7.73
C PHE A 13 -9.48 -19.67 -8.47
N ARG A 14 -10.34 -18.65 -8.33
CA ARG A 14 -10.19 -17.34 -8.99
C ARG A 14 -9.64 -16.24 -8.09
N THR A 15 -9.53 -16.49 -6.78
CA THR A 15 -9.17 -15.46 -5.79
C THR A 15 -7.90 -14.68 -6.11
N PRO A 16 -6.77 -15.27 -6.54
CA PRO A 16 -5.58 -14.48 -6.88
C PRO A 16 -5.81 -13.55 -8.07
N GLN A 17 -6.56 -14.01 -9.07
CA GLN A 17 -6.94 -13.21 -10.23
C GLN A 17 -7.84 -12.04 -9.79
N GLU A 18 -8.92 -12.33 -9.07
CA GLU A 18 -9.90 -11.33 -8.61
C GLU A 18 -9.24 -10.27 -7.71
N ASN A 19 -8.42 -10.72 -6.75
CA ASN A 19 -7.69 -9.82 -5.87
C ASN A 19 -6.73 -8.93 -6.67
N SER A 20 -5.97 -9.48 -7.63
CA SER A 20 -5.05 -8.67 -8.44
C SER A 20 -5.76 -7.56 -9.23
N VAL A 21 -6.94 -7.85 -9.78
CA VAL A 21 -7.75 -6.86 -10.49
C VAL A 21 -8.27 -5.81 -9.52
N SER A 22 -8.85 -6.24 -8.39
CA SER A 22 -9.38 -5.32 -7.39
C SER A 22 -8.31 -4.37 -6.86
N ARG A 23 -7.09 -4.88 -6.64
CA ARG A 23 -5.96 -4.09 -6.13
C ARG A 23 -5.45 -3.05 -7.13
N LEU A 24 -5.38 -3.42 -8.41
CA LEU A 24 -4.99 -2.48 -9.44
C LEU A 24 -6.07 -1.40 -9.67
N VAL A 25 -7.35 -1.79 -9.65
CA VAL A 25 -8.46 -0.85 -9.86
C VAL A 25 -8.62 0.12 -8.68
N GLN A 26 -8.45 -0.33 -7.44
CA GLN A 26 -8.57 0.55 -6.26
C GLN A 26 -7.43 1.57 -6.13
N ALA A 27 -6.26 1.30 -6.71
CA ALA A 27 -5.10 2.15 -6.55
C ALA A 27 -5.29 3.48 -7.29
N ASP A 28 -4.86 4.59 -6.68
CA ASP A 28 -4.80 5.89 -7.32
C ASP A 28 -3.96 5.87 -8.61
N SER A 29 -4.19 6.83 -9.51
CA SER A 29 -3.42 6.90 -10.75
C SER A 29 -1.95 7.17 -10.48
N GLY A 30 -1.07 6.42 -11.14
CA GLY A 30 0.37 6.53 -10.93
C GLY A 30 0.88 5.99 -9.60
N ALA A 31 0.05 5.34 -8.78
CA ALA A 31 0.44 4.88 -7.44
C ALA A 31 1.59 3.85 -7.43
N VAL A 32 2.16 3.63 -6.26
CA VAL A 32 3.02 2.47 -5.94
C VAL A 32 2.21 1.45 -5.15
N VAL A 33 2.31 0.17 -5.52
CA VAL A 33 1.77 -0.94 -4.74
C VAL A 33 2.90 -1.87 -4.33
N LEU A 34 3.12 -1.97 -3.02
CA LEU A 34 4.07 -2.85 -2.37
C LEU A 34 3.40 -4.19 -2.07
N ALA A 35 3.91 -5.29 -2.63
CA ALA A 35 3.29 -6.59 -2.50
C ALA A 35 4.31 -7.73 -2.38
N HIS A 36 3.93 -8.80 -1.69
CA HIS A 36 4.69 -10.04 -1.69
C HIS A 36 4.55 -10.79 -3.03
N TRP A 37 5.45 -11.73 -3.27
CA TRP A 37 5.64 -12.41 -4.56
C TRP A 37 4.36 -12.93 -5.23
N GLY A 38 3.44 -13.54 -4.47
CA GLY A 38 2.19 -14.08 -5.02
C GLY A 38 1.25 -13.00 -5.55
N ASP A 39 1.06 -11.92 -4.77
CA ASP A 39 0.20 -10.80 -5.15
C ASP A 39 0.84 -9.97 -6.27
N ALA A 40 2.15 -9.67 -6.16
CA ALA A 40 2.89 -8.89 -7.14
C ALA A 40 2.87 -9.57 -8.51
N GLY A 41 3.14 -10.88 -8.57
CA GLY A 41 3.12 -11.64 -9.83
C GLY A 41 1.74 -11.67 -10.48
N ALA A 42 0.67 -11.82 -9.69
CA ALA A 42 -0.69 -11.77 -10.21
C ALA A 42 -1.04 -10.39 -10.79
N MET A 43 -0.63 -9.30 -10.13
CA MET A 43 -0.84 -7.93 -10.64
C MET A 43 0.00 -7.65 -11.90
N HIS A 44 1.28 -8.05 -11.93
CA HIS A 44 2.12 -7.93 -13.12
C HIS A 44 1.53 -8.69 -14.31
N TYR A 45 0.92 -9.85 -14.09
CA TYR A 45 0.21 -10.57 -15.15
C TYR A 45 -0.95 -9.73 -15.72
N GLN A 46 -1.77 -9.10 -14.86
CA GLN A 46 -2.85 -8.24 -15.36
C GLN A 46 -2.31 -7.04 -16.15
N GLN A 47 -1.20 -6.45 -15.71
CA GLN A 47 -0.57 -5.32 -16.39
C GLN A 47 0.00 -5.73 -17.76
N LEU A 48 0.81 -6.79 -17.80
CA LEU A 48 1.53 -7.21 -19.01
C LEU A 48 0.63 -7.91 -20.04
N VAL A 49 -0.31 -8.75 -19.57
CA VAL A 49 -1.12 -9.59 -20.46
C VAL A 49 -2.48 -8.96 -20.76
N LYS A 50 -3.07 -8.24 -19.79
CA LYS A 50 -4.40 -7.62 -19.96
C LYS A 50 -4.34 -6.11 -20.17
N GLY A 51 -3.16 -5.49 -20.07
CA GLY A 51 -2.99 -4.04 -20.22
C GLY A 51 -3.66 -3.23 -19.10
N LEU A 52 -4.00 -3.86 -17.98
CA LEU A 52 -4.76 -3.22 -16.91
C LEU A 52 -3.83 -2.34 -16.07
N ARG A 53 -4.14 -1.04 -15.92
CA ARG A 53 -3.47 -0.12 -14.98
C ARG A 53 -1.94 -0.14 -15.11
N ALA A 54 -1.44 0.01 -16.33
CA ALA A 54 -0.01 0.13 -16.61
C ALA A 54 0.63 1.38 -15.97
N ASP A 55 -0.17 2.34 -15.51
CA ASP A 55 0.27 3.52 -14.76
C ASP A 55 0.70 3.21 -13.32
N VAL A 56 0.19 2.13 -12.73
CA VAL A 56 0.50 1.75 -11.35
C VAL A 56 1.84 0.99 -11.31
N THR A 57 2.76 1.39 -10.44
CA THR A 57 4.01 0.64 -10.25
C THR A 57 3.80 -0.42 -9.17
N VAL A 58 3.90 -1.69 -9.55
CA VAL A 58 3.86 -2.81 -8.61
C VAL A 58 5.28 -3.24 -8.27
N VAL A 59 5.62 -3.15 -6.99
CA VAL A 59 6.93 -3.53 -6.45
C VAL A 59 6.79 -4.83 -5.68
N ASN A 60 7.53 -5.84 -6.11
CA ASN A 60 7.68 -7.08 -5.36
C ASN A 60 8.73 -6.87 -4.26
N VAL A 61 8.27 -6.85 -3.01
CA VAL A 61 9.11 -6.48 -1.87
C VAL A 61 10.17 -7.54 -1.52
N PHE A 62 10.12 -8.72 -2.14
CA PHE A 62 11.17 -9.72 -2.03
C PHE A 62 12.47 -9.31 -2.75
N PHE A 63 12.38 -8.43 -3.76
CA PHE A 63 13.52 -8.05 -4.61
C PHE A 63 14.06 -6.65 -4.34
N ILE A 64 13.68 -6.05 -3.21
CA ILE A 64 14.14 -4.72 -2.80
C ILE A 64 14.78 -4.81 -1.41
N SER A 65 15.87 -4.09 -1.19
CA SER A 65 16.47 -3.99 0.13
C SER A 65 15.55 -3.19 1.07
N PRO A 66 15.63 -3.39 2.40
CA PRO A 66 14.88 -2.56 3.35
C PRO A 66 15.18 -1.06 3.18
N GLU A 67 16.43 -0.69 2.95
CA GLU A 67 16.86 0.70 2.81
C GLU A 67 16.31 1.36 1.54
N ASP A 68 16.32 0.64 0.41
CA ASP A 68 15.73 1.12 -0.84
C ASP A 68 14.21 1.19 -0.75
N LEU A 69 13.58 0.28 0.00
CA LEU A 69 12.14 0.29 0.24
C LEU A 69 11.71 1.52 1.05
N GLU A 70 12.44 1.83 2.13
CA GLU A 70 12.20 3.05 2.92
C GLU A 70 12.35 4.29 2.05
N THR A 71 13.44 4.38 1.27
CA THR A 71 13.69 5.49 0.36
C THR A 71 12.56 5.64 -0.67
N LEU A 72 12.11 4.53 -1.28
CA LEU A 72 11.00 4.53 -2.22
C LEU A 72 9.70 5.04 -1.59
N ILE A 73 9.40 4.63 -0.36
CA ILE A 73 8.22 5.08 0.37
C ILE A 73 8.31 6.59 0.62
N ASP A 74 9.43 7.05 1.17
CA ASP A 74 9.65 8.45 1.51
C ASP A 74 9.55 9.35 0.25
N ASP A 75 10.26 9.00 -0.83
CA ASP A 75 10.23 9.75 -2.10
C ASP A 75 8.82 9.78 -2.72
N SER A 76 8.09 8.67 -2.64
CA SER A 76 6.72 8.59 -3.18
C SER A 76 5.78 9.49 -2.38
N LEU A 77 5.84 9.42 -1.06
CA LEU A 77 4.97 10.23 -0.21
C LEU A 77 5.30 11.73 -0.32
N ASP A 78 6.58 12.10 -0.38
CA ASP A 78 7.03 13.48 -0.52
C ASP A 78 6.65 14.09 -1.88
N SER A 79 6.62 13.28 -2.94
CA SER A 79 6.15 13.70 -4.27
C SER A 79 4.62 13.69 -4.41
N GLY A 80 3.88 13.30 -3.36
CA GLY A 80 2.41 13.21 -3.39
C GLY A 80 1.88 11.98 -4.12
N ARG A 81 2.73 11.02 -4.44
CA ARG A 81 2.38 9.76 -5.08
C ARG A 81 1.83 8.78 -4.03
N ALA A 82 0.62 8.27 -4.26
CA ALA A 82 0.00 7.31 -3.35
C ALA A 82 0.80 6.00 -3.27
N VAL A 83 0.93 5.47 -2.05
CA VAL A 83 1.59 4.19 -1.79
C VAL A 83 0.62 3.26 -1.07
N TYR A 84 0.50 2.03 -1.56
CA TYR A 84 -0.31 0.98 -0.95
C TYR A 84 0.54 -0.23 -0.60
N ALA A 85 0.14 -1.00 0.40
CA ALA A 85 0.77 -2.25 0.78
C ALA A 85 -0.27 -3.35 1.01
N THR A 86 0.01 -4.56 0.51
CA THR A 86 -0.82 -5.76 0.77
C THR A 86 -0.52 -6.42 2.12
N TYR A 87 0.37 -5.81 2.90
CA TYR A 87 0.87 -6.29 4.18
C TYR A 87 1.08 -5.10 5.13
N SER A 88 1.14 -5.37 6.43
CA SER A 88 1.40 -4.35 7.46
C SER A 88 2.69 -4.60 8.26
N SER A 89 3.18 -5.84 8.29
CA SER A 89 4.38 -6.22 9.02
C SER A 89 5.65 -5.75 8.31
N GLY A 90 6.58 -5.15 9.04
CA GLY A 90 7.86 -4.70 8.48
C GLY A 90 7.81 -3.35 7.76
N LEU A 91 6.66 -2.66 7.81
CA LEU A 91 6.58 -1.26 7.39
C LEU A 91 7.13 -0.31 8.47
N PRO A 92 7.69 0.86 8.11
CA PRO A 92 8.26 1.83 9.05
C PRO A 92 7.16 2.63 9.79
N LEU A 93 6.39 1.95 10.65
CA LEU A 93 5.21 2.51 11.32
C LEU A 93 5.50 3.66 12.29
N ASP A 94 6.76 3.93 12.60
CA ASP A 94 7.20 5.12 13.32
C ASP A 94 7.08 6.39 12.46
N ARG A 95 7.20 6.27 11.13
CA ARG A 95 7.20 7.39 10.16
C ARG A 95 5.90 7.56 9.39
N ILE A 96 5.16 6.48 9.22
CA ILE A 96 3.91 6.46 8.46
C ILE A 96 2.73 6.06 9.33
N ARG A 97 1.53 6.33 8.83
CA ARG A 97 0.27 5.78 9.36
C ARG A 97 -0.42 4.98 8.27
N LEU A 98 -1.17 3.96 8.67
CA LEU A 98 -1.91 3.11 7.74
C LEU A 98 -3.40 3.50 7.74
N ALA A 99 -3.99 3.61 6.56
CA ALA A 99 -5.43 3.66 6.37
C ALA A 99 -5.88 2.41 5.61
N SER A 100 -6.87 1.68 6.13
CA SER A 100 -7.37 0.49 5.44
C SER A 100 -8.11 0.87 4.15
N VAL A 101 -7.80 0.18 3.06
CA VAL A 101 -8.46 0.30 1.76
C VAL A 101 -8.72 -1.11 1.24
N GLY A 102 -9.99 -1.53 1.27
CA GLY A 102 -10.33 -2.92 0.99
C GLY A 102 -9.64 -3.87 1.97
N SER A 103 -8.90 -4.85 1.44
CA SER A 103 -8.07 -5.78 2.21
C SER A 103 -6.66 -5.27 2.51
N ASP A 104 -6.30 -4.11 1.96
CA ASP A 104 -4.94 -3.59 1.93
C ASP A 104 -4.82 -2.29 2.74
N PHE A 105 -3.64 -1.68 2.70
CA PHE A 105 -3.35 -0.46 3.45
C PHE A 105 -2.81 0.63 2.52
N GLN A 106 -3.38 1.83 2.59
CA GLN A 106 -2.74 3.03 2.07
C GLN A 106 -1.78 3.58 3.13
N LEU A 107 -0.55 3.87 2.71
CA LEU A 107 0.46 4.52 3.54
C LEU A 107 0.26 6.02 3.46
N LEU A 108 0.19 6.66 4.62
CA LEU A 108 0.01 8.10 4.74
C LEU A 108 1.17 8.70 5.58
N PRO A 109 1.62 9.92 5.28
CA PRO A 109 2.59 10.60 6.10
C PRO A 109 2.07 10.76 7.54
N ARG A 110 2.96 10.60 8.51
CA ARG A 110 2.65 10.93 9.90
C ARG A 110 2.80 12.44 10.08
N LEU A 111 1.70 13.11 10.41
CA LEU A 111 1.74 14.54 10.70
C LEU A 111 2.70 14.81 11.89
N PRO A 112 3.58 15.82 11.81
CA PRO A 112 4.43 16.17 12.94
C PRO A 112 3.55 16.55 14.15
N ALA A 113 3.98 16.15 15.36
CA ALA A 113 3.24 16.35 16.62
C ALA A 113 2.93 17.82 16.97
N ARG A 114 3.40 18.79 16.17
CA ARG A 114 3.15 20.23 16.30
C ARG A 114 2.24 20.75 15.18
N SER A 115 0.97 20.39 15.20
CA SER A 115 -0.07 21.10 14.44
C SER A 115 -1.28 21.49 15.32
N LEU A 116 -1.09 21.51 16.64
CA LEU A 116 -2.04 22.08 17.59
C LEU A 116 -1.41 23.28 18.31
N SER A 117 -0.91 24.25 17.54
CA SER A 117 -0.79 25.61 18.04
C SER A 117 -2.01 26.37 17.53
N ILE A 118 -3.14 26.21 18.23
CA ILE A 118 -4.24 27.15 18.13
C ILE A 118 -3.68 28.47 18.66
N ARG A 119 -3.22 29.33 17.75
CA ARG A 119 -3.11 30.75 18.03
C ARG A 119 -4.53 31.21 18.37
N ASN A 120 -4.81 31.46 19.64
CA ASN A 120 -5.90 32.35 20.01
C ASN A 120 -5.32 33.78 20.01
N PRO A 121 -5.57 34.60 18.98
CA PRO A 121 -5.32 36.02 19.08
C PRO A 121 -6.42 36.64 19.95
N ILE A 122 -5.99 37.20 21.08
CA ILE A 122 -6.50 38.43 21.71
C ILE A 122 -8.03 38.63 21.71
N LEU A 123 -8.62 38.61 22.91
CA LEU A 123 -9.54 39.67 23.33
C LEU A 123 -9.21 40.06 24.78
N GLN A 124 -8.31 41.03 24.92
CA GLN A 124 -8.52 42.06 25.92
C GLN A 124 -9.85 42.72 25.58
N GLN A 125 -10.82 42.72 26.50
CA GLN A 125 -11.58 43.91 26.89
C GLN A 125 -12.74 43.57 27.85
N ARG A 126 -12.89 44.46 28.86
CA ARG A 126 -14.00 44.64 29.82
C ARG A 126 -13.96 43.69 31.03
N SER A 127 -14.06 44.14 32.29
CA SER A 127 -14.62 45.37 32.83
C SER A 127 -14.14 45.60 34.27
N LYS A 128 -13.98 46.89 34.60
CA LYS A 128 -14.09 47.57 35.90
C LYS A 128 -13.08 47.27 37.00
#